data_AF-A0A0A2EIN7-F1
#
_entry.id   AF-A0A0A2EIN7-F1
#
_cell.length_a   1.000
_cell.length_b   1.000
_cell.length_c   1.000
_cell.angle_alpha   90.00
_cell.angle_beta   90.00
_cell.angle_gamma   90.00
#
_symmetry.space_group_name_H-M   'P 1'
#
loop_
_entity.id
_entity.type
_entity.pdbx_description
1 polymer ?
#
loop_
_entity_poly.entity_id
_entity_poly.type
_entity_poly.pdbx_seq_one_letter_code
_entity_poly.pdbx_strand_id
1 'polypeptide(L)'
;MKGGSNSRRKKGKKIVISSVVIFLSIFLFLKYYIGFHHIPNHLETIKNSSFSITDFFFRDEPEYPTVDTTIAVNIVAPIDTLIWTNADFIPENVRQEIEEYKKRDFSKLVIARDFPTDIQAQRAIIHHYKSKVVDLLQKNNAHIKIGTCYDAPLQDPTEAARVTAMVCAFNEKKENLGNIQLPLDIIYDFVKFHNDTIWYITDFSQNIPYDYKLNKNR
;
A
#
# COMPACT_ATOMS: atom_id res chain seq x y z
N MET A 1 56.74 -9.43 50.17
CA MET A 1 56.70 -9.33 48.68
C MET A 1 55.39 -8.67 48.24
N LYS A 2 55.39 -7.35 48.02
CA LYS A 2 54.26 -6.60 47.44
C LYS A 2 54.80 -5.84 46.22
N GLY A 3 54.48 -6.32 45.02
CA GLY A 3 54.93 -5.67 43.78
C GLY A 3 54.56 -6.48 42.55
N GLY A 4 53.31 -6.35 42.09
CA GLY A 4 52.89 -7.04 40.85
C GLY A 4 51.54 -6.61 40.26
N SER A 5 50.63 -6.06 41.07
CA SER A 5 49.26 -5.78 40.61
C SER A 5 49.09 -4.47 39.82
N ASN A 6 49.96 -3.46 40.03
CA ASN A 6 49.79 -2.13 39.43
C ASN A 6 50.21 -2.01 37.95
N SER A 7 50.96 -2.98 37.41
CA SER A 7 51.47 -2.93 36.03
C SER A 7 50.41 -3.38 35.00
N ARG A 8 49.63 -4.43 35.29
CA ARG A 8 48.60 -4.96 34.35
C ARG A 8 47.39 -4.04 34.19
N ARG A 9 46.92 -3.41 35.27
CA ARG A 9 45.81 -2.41 35.22
C ARG A 9 46.17 -1.16 34.41
N LYS A 10 47.43 -0.70 34.50
CA LYS A 10 47.92 0.44 33.71
C LYS A 10 48.06 0.09 32.22
N LYS A 11 48.50 -1.14 31.88
CA LYS A 11 48.56 -1.60 30.48
C LYS A 11 47.18 -1.76 29.83
N GLY A 12 46.19 -2.32 30.56
CA GLY A 12 44.81 -2.45 30.06
C GLY A 12 44.14 -1.10 29.76
N LYS A 13 44.30 -0.10 30.64
CA LYS A 13 43.78 1.26 30.39
C LYS A 13 44.41 1.94 29.16
N LYS A 14 45.71 1.73 28.92
CA LYS A 14 46.40 2.26 27.73
C LYS A 14 45.91 1.62 26.43
N ILE A 15 45.59 0.32 26.44
CA ILE A 15 45.04 -0.40 25.29
C ILE A 15 43.62 0.09 24.95
N VAL A 16 42.78 0.31 25.96
CA VAL A 16 41.41 0.82 25.76
C VAL A 16 41.44 2.25 25.21
N ILE A 17 42.28 3.13 25.78
CA ILE A 17 42.42 4.51 25.30
C ILE A 17 42.97 4.53 23.86
N SER A 18 43.94 3.69 23.54
CA SER A 18 44.48 3.58 22.18
C SER A 18 43.42 3.11 21.18
N SER A 19 42.57 2.15 21.55
CA SER A 19 41.48 1.67 20.70
C SER A 19 40.45 2.77 20.41
N VAL A 20 40.06 3.54 21.43
CA VAL A 20 39.10 4.66 21.28
C VAL A 20 39.67 5.74 20.38
N VAL A 21 40.96 6.07 20.52
CA VAL A 21 41.61 7.09 19.67
C VAL A 21 41.70 6.61 18.22
N ILE A 22 42.03 5.34 17.98
CA ILE A 22 42.07 4.76 16.63
C ILE A 22 40.66 4.78 16.01
N PHE A 23 39.63 4.42 16.77
CA PHE A 23 38.24 4.43 16.30
C PHE A 23 37.77 5.84 15.94
N LEU A 24 38.08 6.83 16.79
CA LEU A 24 37.78 8.25 16.52
C LEU A 24 38.54 8.77 15.30
N SER A 25 39.79 8.35 15.13
CA SER A 25 40.62 8.74 13.98
C SER A 25 40.08 8.15 12.67
N ILE A 26 39.67 6.88 12.68
CA ILE A 26 39.01 6.22 11.54
C ILE A 26 37.67 6.91 11.24
N PHE A 27 36.87 7.22 12.26
CA PHE A 27 35.59 7.92 12.08
C PHE A 27 35.76 9.34 11.50
N LEU A 28 36.75 10.08 11.97
CA LEU A 28 37.10 11.40 11.43
C LEU A 28 37.67 11.31 10.02
N PHE A 29 38.46 10.28 9.72
CA PHE A 29 38.95 9.99 8.38
C PHE A 29 37.81 9.62 7.43
N LEU A 30 36.84 8.81 7.85
CA LEU A 30 35.60 8.55 7.10
C LEU A 30 34.82 9.83 6.85
N LYS A 31 34.65 10.68 7.87
CA LYS A 31 33.93 11.96 7.72
C LYS A 31 34.62 12.92 6.75
N TYR A 32 35.95 13.00 6.79
CA TYR A 32 36.71 14.05 6.10
C TYR A 32 37.24 13.61 4.73
N TYR A 33 37.70 12.38 4.60
CA TYR A 33 38.33 11.85 3.37
C TYR A 33 37.32 11.22 2.42
N ILE A 34 36.30 10.54 2.94
CA ILE A 34 35.31 9.89 2.09
C ILE A 34 34.27 10.91 1.61
N GLY A 35 34.03 11.97 2.37
CA GLY A 35 33.01 12.97 2.03
C GLY A 35 31.64 12.32 1.95
N PHE A 36 30.66 12.77 2.73
CA PHE A 36 29.28 12.31 2.57
C PHE A 36 28.64 12.88 1.27
N HIS A 37 29.37 12.85 0.15
CA HIS A 37 28.93 13.28 -1.18
C HIS A 37 28.50 12.11 -2.08
N HIS A 38 28.55 10.86 -1.59
CA HIS A 38 27.93 9.72 -2.28
C HIS A 38 27.12 8.82 -1.34
N ILE A 39 26.08 9.39 -0.74
CA ILE A 39 24.89 8.61 -0.37
C ILE A 39 23.67 9.28 -1.00
N PRO A 40 23.45 9.16 -2.33
CA PRO A 40 22.14 9.46 -2.88
C PRO A 40 21.23 8.25 -2.64
N ASN A 41 20.11 8.52 -1.97
CA ASN A 41 18.80 7.85 -2.13
C ASN A 41 18.49 6.52 -1.44
N HIS A 42 19.41 5.80 -0.78
CA HIS A 42 19.03 4.55 -0.10
C HIS A 42 18.31 4.72 1.26
N LEU A 43 18.33 5.93 1.86
CA LEU A 43 17.62 6.18 3.13
C LEU A 43 16.12 6.50 2.94
N GLU A 44 15.71 7.02 1.79
CA GLU A 44 14.28 7.17 1.49
C GLU A 44 13.63 5.82 1.18
N THR A 45 14.35 4.91 0.52
CA THR A 45 13.90 3.53 0.29
C THR A 45 13.70 2.80 1.62
N ILE A 46 14.61 2.99 2.59
CA ILE A 46 14.50 2.42 3.94
C ILE A 46 13.35 3.04 4.73
N LYS A 47 13.01 4.33 4.54
CA LYS A 47 11.83 4.92 5.22
C LYS A 47 10.50 4.36 4.70
N ASN A 48 10.45 3.92 3.44
CA ASN A 48 9.28 3.29 2.83
C ASN A 48 9.23 1.76 3.06
N SER A 49 10.38 1.11 3.27
CA SER A 49 10.47 -0.33 3.58
C SER A 49 10.62 -0.66 5.07
N SER A 50 10.90 0.34 5.92
CA SER A 50 10.87 0.27 7.40
C SER A 50 9.58 0.83 7.97
N PHE A 51 8.44 0.64 7.28
CA PHE A 51 7.17 0.62 7.99
C PHE A 51 7.25 -0.57 8.96
N SER A 52 7.46 -0.25 10.24
CA SER A 52 7.65 -1.17 11.35
C SER A 52 6.52 -2.20 11.38
N ILE A 53 6.76 -3.36 10.76
CA ILE A 53 5.92 -4.56 10.88
C ILE A 53 5.73 -4.93 12.37
N THR A 54 6.65 -4.48 13.22
CA THR A 54 6.56 -4.57 14.69
C THR A 54 5.45 -3.74 15.34
N ASP A 55 5.00 -2.63 14.76
CA ASP A 55 3.84 -1.87 15.28
C ASP A 55 2.49 -2.46 14.84
N PHE A 56 2.51 -3.44 13.91
CA PHE A 56 1.33 -4.07 13.32
C PHE A 56 0.79 -5.27 14.14
N PHE A 57 1.60 -5.87 15.00
CA PHE A 57 1.23 -7.11 15.72
C PHE A 57 0.47 -6.91 17.04
N PHE A 58 0.16 -5.67 17.47
CA PHE A 58 -0.43 -5.40 18.79
C PHE A 58 -1.63 -4.45 18.76
N ARG A 59 -2.62 -4.70 17.89
CA ARG A 59 -3.92 -4.00 18.01
C ARG A 59 -5.06 -4.99 17.83
N ASP A 60 -5.84 -5.17 18.90
CA ASP A 60 -7.02 -6.03 18.91
C ASP A 60 -8.06 -5.55 17.88
N GLU A 61 -8.60 -6.53 17.15
CA GLU A 61 -9.48 -6.41 15.97
C GLU A 61 -10.94 -6.23 16.41
N PRO A 62 -11.71 -5.24 15.90
CA PRO A 62 -13.15 -5.25 16.04
C PRO A 62 -13.79 -6.16 14.97
N GLU A 63 -14.68 -7.04 15.43
CA GLU A 63 -15.49 -7.95 14.61
C GLU A 63 -16.63 -7.17 13.93
N TYR A 64 -16.71 -7.21 12.59
CA TYR A 64 -17.73 -6.49 11.81
C TYR A 64 -18.96 -7.38 11.57
N PRO A 65 -20.19 -6.89 11.81
CA PRO A 65 -21.42 -7.61 11.48
C PRO A 65 -21.78 -7.49 10.00
N THR A 66 -22.23 -8.60 9.41
CA THR A 66 -22.79 -8.68 8.05
C THR A 66 -24.21 -8.11 8.03
N VAL A 67 -24.51 -7.11 7.18
CA VAL A 67 -25.84 -6.50 7.03
C VAL A 67 -26.52 -6.89 5.71
N ASP A 68 -27.81 -7.20 5.84
CA ASP A 68 -28.79 -7.69 4.86
C ASP A 68 -29.16 -6.64 3.79
N THR A 69 -29.23 -7.06 2.52
CA THR A 69 -29.30 -6.18 1.34
C THR A 69 -30.75 -5.99 0.86
N THR A 70 -31.21 -4.74 0.80
CA THR A 70 -32.44 -4.35 0.08
C THR A 70 -32.10 -3.75 -1.29
N ILE A 71 -32.82 -4.21 -2.32
CA ILE A 71 -32.71 -3.89 -3.76
C ILE A 71 -31.42 -4.43 -4.41
N ALA A 72 -31.55 -5.56 -5.11
CA ALA A 72 -30.45 -6.19 -5.86
C ALA A 72 -30.02 -5.32 -7.06
N VAL A 73 -29.20 -4.30 -6.81
CA VAL A 73 -28.37 -3.70 -7.84
C VAL A 73 -27.33 -4.76 -8.22
N ASN A 74 -27.25 -5.13 -9.50
CA ASN A 74 -26.19 -6.02 -9.97
C ASN A 74 -24.86 -5.26 -9.91
N ILE A 75 -24.12 -5.47 -8.82
CA ILE A 75 -22.82 -4.87 -8.56
C ILE A 75 -21.78 -5.75 -9.26
N VAL A 76 -21.10 -5.17 -10.24
CA VAL A 76 -20.16 -5.87 -11.12
C VAL A 76 -18.93 -5.00 -11.33
N ALA A 77 -17.75 -5.60 -11.18
CA ALA A 77 -16.48 -4.91 -11.33
C ALA A 77 -16.36 -4.20 -12.69
N PRO A 78 -15.65 -3.05 -12.76
CA PRO A 78 -15.44 -2.34 -14.00
C PRO A 78 -14.59 -3.16 -14.99
N ILE A 79 -14.94 -3.07 -16.27
CA ILE A 79 -14.28 -3.82 -17.35
C ILE A 79 -13.49 -2.84 -18.21
N ASP A 80 -12.27 -3.25 -18.59
CA ASP A 80 -11.51 -2.55 -19.62
C ASP A 80 -12.17 -2.81 -20.97
N THR A 81 -12.80 -1.78 -21.55
CA THR A 81 -13.45 -1.92 -22.86
C THR A 81 -12.49 -1.67 -24.02
N LEU A 82 -11.35 -1.02 -23.77
CA LEU A 82 -10.38 -0.66 -24.82
C LEU A 82 -9.55 -1.85 -25.29
N ILE A 83 -9.31 -2.84 -24.42
CA ILE A 83 -8.65 -4.10 -24.84
C ILE A 83 -9.43 -4.83 -25.95
N TRP A 84 -10.74 -4.59 -26.03
CA TRP A 84 -11.62 -5.22 -27.02
C TRP A 84 -11.86 -4.37 -28.26
N THR A 85 -11.50 -3.08 -28.28
CA THR A 85 -11.79 -2.20 -29.43
C THR A 85 -11.04 -2.58 -30.70
N ASN A 86 -9.91 -3.28 -30.58
CA ASN A 86 -9.07 -3.72 -31.70
C ASN A 86 -8.95 -5.25 -31.80
N ALA A 87 -9.80 -6.00 -31.11
CA ALA A 87 -9.73 -7.46 -31.13
C ALA A 87 -10.35 -8.01 -32.42
N ASP A 88 -9.62 -8.91 -33.10
CA ASP A 88 -10.11 -9.59 -34.31
C ASP A 88 -11.33 -10.49 -34.01
N PHE A 89 -11.47 -10.94 -32.77
CA PHE A 89 -12.59 -11.74 -32.29
C PHE A 89 -12.92 -11.40 -30.84
N ILE A 90 -14.20 -11.12 -30.57
CA ILE A 90 -14.74 -10.90 -29.23
C ILE A 90 -15.74 -12.04 -28.96
N PRO A 91 -15.51 -12.88 -27.94
CA PRO A 91 -16.47 -13.91 -27.54
C PRO A 91 -17.85 -13.31 -27.21
N GLU A 92 -18.92 -14.03 -27.53
CA GLU A 92 -20.29 -13.53 -27.38
C GLU A 92 -20.64 -13.10 -25.94
N ASN A 93 -20.19 -13.88 -24.95
CA ASN A 93 -20.38 -13.57 -23.54
C ASN A 93 -19.69 -12.25 -23.14
N VAL A 94 -18.49 -11.98 -23.67
CA VAL A 94 -17.76 -10.73 -23.41
C VAL A 94 -18.44 -9.56 -24.12
N ARG A 95 -18.94 -9.77 -25.34
CA ARG A 95 -19.68 -8.74 -26.08
C ARG A 95 -20.92 -8.30 -25.32
N GLN A 96 -21.70 -9.25 -24.80
CA GLN A 96 -22.86 -8.94 -23.96
C GLN A 96 -22.46 -8.14 -22.72
N GLU A 97 -21.40 -8.55 -22.03
CA GLU A 97 -20.90 -7.87 -20.82
C GLU A 97 -20.49 -6.41 -21.11
N ILE A 98 -19.81 -6.16 -22.24
CA ILE A 98 -19.45 -4.81 -22.69
C ILE A 98 -20.70 -3.98 -23.02
N GLU A 99 -21.68 -4.56 -23.71
CA GLU A 99 -22.93 -3.87 -24.04
C GLU A 99 -23.72 -3.50 -22.78
N GLU A 100 -23.77 -4.39 -21.78
CA GLU A 100 -24.36 -4.11 -20.47
C GLU A 100 -23.59 -3.03 -19.71
N TYR A 101 -22.26 -3.10 -19.72
CA TYR A 101 -21.40 -2.10 -19.09
C TYR A 101 -21.61 -0.70 -19.70
N LYS A 102 -21.70 -0.60 -21.03
CA LYS A 102 -21.94 0.67 -21.75
C LYS A 102 -23.32 1.29 -21.47
N LYS A 103 -24.31 0.49 -21.06
CA LYS A 103 -25.65 0.97 -20.68
C LYS A 103 -25.68 1.55 -19.26
N ARG A 104 -24.63 1.37 -18.45
CA ARG A 104 -24.60 1.88 -17.08
C ARG A 104 -24.47 3.40 -17.09
N ASP A 105 -25.32 4.04 -16.29
CA ASP A 105 -25.29 5.48 -16.09
C ASP A 105 -24.40 5.83 -14.89
N PHE A 106 -23.22 6.39 -15.17
CA PHE A 106 -22.28 6.87 -14.16
C PHE A 106 -22.43 8.37 -13.85
N SER A 107 -23.39 9.06 -14.48
CA SER A 107 -23.56 10.52 -14.32
C SER A 107 -23.92 10.95 -12.90
N LYS A 108 -24.49 10.02 -12.11
CA LYS A 108 -24.89 10.25 -10.72
C LYS A 108 -23.77 10.04 -9.71
N LEU A 109 -22.61 9.52 -10.15
CA LEU A 109 -21.47 9.32 -9.25
C LEU A 109 -20.88 10.66 -8.84
N VAL A 110 -20.60 10.79 -7.56
CA VAL A 110 -19.96 11.97 -6.99
C VAL A 110 -18.51 11.65 -6.72
N ILE A 111 -17.59 12.46 -7.24
CA ILE A 111 -16.16 12.31 -6.93
C ILE A 111 -15.95 12.70 -5.47
N ALA A 112 -15.37 11.78 -4.71
CA ALA A 112 -15.16 11.94 -3.28
C ALA A 112 -14.16 13.08 -2.97
N ARG A 113 -14.42 13.78 -1.86
CA ARG A 113 -13.50 14.83 -1.35
C ARG A 113 -12.63 14.34 -0.20
N ASP A 114 -13.13 13.45 0.64
CA ASP A 114 -12.36 12.73 1.66
C ASP A 114 -12.16 11.30 1.18
N PHE A 115 -10.91 10.93 0.92
CA PHE A 115 -10.55 9.63 0.36
C PHE A 115 -9.15 9.22 0.83
N PRO A 116 -8.82 7.92 0.85
CA PRO A 116 -7.50 7.47 1.24
C PRO A 116 -6.44 7.88 0.22
N THR A 117 -5.27 8.30 0.71
CA THR A 117 -4.04 8.37 -0.10
C THR A 117 -3.59 6.96 -0.52
N ASP A 118 -2.72 6.85 -1.54
CA ASP A 118 -2.10 5.58 -1.95
C ASP A 118 -1.56 4.76 -0.76
N ILE A 119 -0.88 5.44 0.18
CA ILE A 119 -0.31 4.81 1.38
C ILE A 119 -1.41 4.31 2.31
N GLN A 120 -2.48 5.08 2.51
CA GLN A 120 -3.61 4.66 3.35
C GLN A 120 -4.39 3.52 2.72
N ALA A 121 -4.60 3.55 1.40
CA ALA A 121 -5.26 2.48 0.65
C ALA A 121 -4.44 1.17 0.74
N GLN A 122 -3.13 1.24 0.50
CA GLN A 122 -2.25 0.08 0.65
C GLN A 122 -2.30 -0.48 2.08
N ARG A 123 -2.29 0.39 3.10
CA ARG A 123 -2.40 -0.05 4.50
C ARG A 123 -3.74 -0.73 4.79
N ALA A 124 -4.84 -0.19 4.27
CA ALA A 124 -6.17 -0.77 4.45
C ALA A 124 -6.24 -2.20 3.84
N ILE A 125 -5.67 -2.37 2.64
CA ILE A 125 -5.60 -3.67 1.95
C ILE A 125 -4.69 -4.64 2.72
N ILE A 126 -3.51 -4.20 3.17
CA ILE A 126 -2.62 -5.02 4.00
C ILE A 126 -3.29 -5.41 5.30
N HIS A 127 -4.04 -4.51 5.95
CA HIS A 127 -4.76 -4.82 7.17
C HIS A 127 -5.78 -5.95 6.97
N HIS A 128 -6.53 -5.89 5.87
CA HIS A 128 -7.56 -6.88 5.55
C HIS A 128 -6.98 -8.25 5.16
N TYR A 129 -6.01 -8.31 4.24
CA TYR A 129 -5.45 -9.59 3.75
C TYR A 129 -4.21 -10.06 4.51
N LYS A 130 -3.70 -9.25 5.43
CA LYS A 130 -2.57 -9.54 6.33
C LYS A 130 -1.32 -9.92 5.52
N SER A 131 -0.61 -10.96 5.93
CA SER A 131 0.68 -11.36 5.35
C SER A 131 0.62 -11.68 3.85
N LYS A 132 -0.53 -12.15 3.33
CA LYS A 132 -0.66 -12.58 1.93
C LYS A 132 -0.35 -11.46 0.93
N VAL A 133 -0.86 -10.26 1.17
CA VAL A 133 -0.60 -9.11 0.30
C VAL A 133 0.81 -8.56 0.53
N VAL A 134 1.32 -8.59 1.76
CA VAL A 134 2.69 -8.15 2.06
C VAL A 134 3.70 -8.97 1.26
N ASP A 135 3.58 -10.31 1.30
CA ASP A 135 4.48 -11.21 0.58
C ASP A 135 4.38 -11.00 -0.94
N LEU A 136 3.16 -10.79 -1.45
CA LEU A 136 2.91 -10.54 -2.87
C LEU A 136 3.56 -9.23 -3.34
N LEU A 137 3.40 -8.14 -2.57
CA LEU A 137 3.99 -6.85 -2.88
C LEU A 137 5.51 -6.91 -2.80
N GLN A 138 6.07 -7.55 -1.77
CA GLN A 138 7.51 -7.72 -1.63
C GLN A 138 8.12 -8.54 -2.75
N LYS A 139 7.52 -9.68 -3.11
CA LYS A 139 7.99 -10.55 -4.20
C LYS A 139 8.11 -9.83 -5.54
N ASN A 140 7.26 -8.84 -5.77
CA ASN A 140 7.18 -8.11 -7.04
C ASN A 140 7.77 -6.69 -6.96
N ASN A 141 8.43 -6.33 -5.85
CA ASN A 141 8.90 -4.98 -5.54
C ASN A 141 7.82 -3.91 -5.88
N ALA A 142 6.60 -4.19 -5.43
CA ALA A 142 5.40 -3.47 -5.83
C ALA A 142 4.80 -2.63 -4.71
N HIS A 143 4.05 -1.60 -5.11
CA HIS A 143 3.21 -0.77 -4.24
C HIS A 143 1.84 -0.59 -4.89
N ILE A 144 0.82 -0.36 -4.07
CA ILE A 144 -0.56 -0.13 -4.53
C ILE A 144 -0.76 1.37 -4.77
N LYS A 145 -1.46 1.69 -5.86
CA LYS A 145 -2.03 3.01 -6.12
C LYS A 145 -3.54 2.93 -6.21
N ILE A 146 -4.19 3.98 -5.74
CA ILE A 146 -5.64 4.14 -5.82
C ILE A 146 -5.99 5.07 -6.99
N GLY A 147 -7.10 4.77 -7.66
CA GLY A 147 -7.64 5.58 -8.74
C GLY A 147 -8.58 6.68 -8.24
N THR A 148 -9.46 7.10 -9.14
CA THR A 148 -10.53 8.04 -8.85
C THR A 148 -11.49 7.42 -7.84
N CYS A 149 -11.73 8.13 -6.74
CA CYS A 149 -12.61 7.70 -5.66
C CYS A 149 -14.00 8.33 -5.83
N TYR A 150 -15.04 7.52 -5.70
CA TYR A 150 -16.43 7.96 -5.75
C TYR A 150 -17.11 7.76 -4.41
N ASP A 151 -17.87 8.75 -3.93
CA ASP A 151 -18.65 8.62 -2.71
C ASP A 151 -19.63 7.44 -2.86
N ALA A 152 -19.68 6.58 -1.85
CA ALA A 152 -20.57 5.43 -1.80
C ALA A 152 -21.60 5.60 -0.68
N PRO A 153 -22.78 4.95 -0.78
CA PRO A 153 -23.76 4.96 0.30
C PRO A 153 -23.17 4.35 1.57
N LEU A 154 -23.24 5.07 2.69
CA LEU A 154 -22.86 4.55 4.00
C LEU A 154 -23.75 3.35 4.34
N GLN A 155 -23.15 2.31 4.92
CA GLN A 155 -23.86 1.07 5.28
C GLN A 155 -24.12 0.94 6.77
N ASP A 156 -23.32 1.63 7.59
CA ASP A 156 -23.40 1.61 9.05
C ASP A 156 -23.40 3.05 9.59
N PRO A 157 -24.23 3.39 10.60
CA PRO A 157 -24.28 4.72 11.21
C PRO A 157 -22.96 5.19 11.87
N THR A 158 -22.01 4.28 12.08
CA THR A 158 -20.67 4.59 12.60
C THR A 158 -19.69 5.02 11.50
N GLU A 159 -20.02 4.81 10.22
CA GLU A 159 -19.21 5.23 9.08
C GLU A 159 -19.27 6.76 8.91
N ALA A 160 -18.09 7.39 8.90
CA ALA A 160 -17.94 8.80 8.57
C ALA A 160 -17.84 9.02 7.06
N ALA A 161 -17.22 8.09 6.35
CA ALA A 161 -17.07 8.14 4.89
C ALA A 161 -16.94 6.73 4.32
N ARG A 162 -17.46 6.55 3.11
CA ARG A 162 -17.26 5.37 2.30
C ARG A 162 -17.00 5.82 0.87
N VAL A 163 -15.95 5.30 0.25
CA VAL A 163 -15.60 5.61 -1.13
C VAL A 163 -15.27 4.34 -1.90
N THR A 164 -15.77 4.24 -3.12
CA THR A 164 -15.46 3.12 -4.02
C THR A 164 -14.40 3.55 -5.02
N ALA A 165 -13.34 2.77 -5.15
CA ALA A 165 -12.24 3.09 -6.05
C ALA A 165 -11.57 1.84 -6.62
N MET A 166 -11.07 1.97 -7.83
CA MET A 166 -10.15 0.97 -8.38
C MET A 166 -8.77 1.10 -7.74
N VAL A 167 -8.06 -0.03 -7.66
CA VAL A 167 -6.65 -0.06 -7.25
C VAL A 167 -5.82 -0.84 -8.26
N CYS A 168 -4.53 -0.56 -8.28
CA CYS A 168 -3.59 -1.21 -9.19
C CYS A 168 -2.19 -1.26 -8.55
N ALA A 169 -1.44 -2.33 -8.81
CA ALA A 169 -0.08 -2.46 -8.33
C ALA A 169 0.94 -1.95 -9.35
N PHE A 170 1.98 -1.27 -8.86
CA PHE A 170 3.08 -0.73 -9.65
C PHE A 170 4.40 -1.15 -9.04
N ASN A 171 5.41 -1.43 -9.86
CA ASN A 171 6.77 -1.64 -9.36
C ASN A 171 7.56 -0.32 -9.24
N GLU A 172 8.79 -0.41 -8.75
CA GLU A 172 9.72 0.72 -8.62
C GLU A 172 10.03 1.41 -9.96
N LYS A 173 9.92 0.70 -11.08
CA LYS A 173 10.08 1.25 -12.44
C LYS A 173 8.83 1.97 -12.95
N LYS A 174 7.77 2.04 -12.13
CA LYS A 174 6.45 2.58 -12.47
C LYS A 174 5.74 1.77 -13.55
N GLU A 175 6.13 0.51 -13.76
CA GLU A 175 5.41 -0.40 -14.63
C GLU A 175 4.10 -0.81 -13.95
N ASN A 176 3.00 -0.77 -14.70
CA ASN A 176 1.70 -1.23 -14.24
C ASN A 176 1.73 -2.76 -14.22
N LEU A 177 1.63 -3.35 -13.03
CA LEU A 177 1.61 -4.79 -12.85
C LEU A 177 0.18 -5.34 -12.74
N GLY A 178 -0.82 -4.48 -12.92
CA GLY A 178 -2.23 -4.78 -12.71
C GLY A 178 -2.49 -5.28 -11.29
N ASN A 179 -3.39 -6.22 -11.19
CA ASN A 179 -3.56 -7.00 -9.97
C ASN A 179 -2.73 -8.26 -10.10
N ILE A 180 -1.51 -8.15 -9.56
CA ILE A 180 -0.42 -9.12 -9.72
C ILE A 180 -0.87 -10.55 -9.42
N GLN A 181 -1.75 -10.73 -8.42
CA GLN A 181 -2.42 -12.01 -8.14
C GLN A 181 -3.52 -11.83 -7.07
N LEU A 182 -4.37 -12.85 -6.93
CA LEU A 182 -5.15 -13.02 -5.70
C LEU A 182 -4.23 -12.98 -4.46
N PRO A 183 -4.65 -12.35 -3.35
CA PRO A 183 -6.03 -11.92 -3.07
C PRO A 183 -6.32 -10.46 -3.44
N LEU A 184 -5.53 -9.80 -4.32
CA LEU A 184 -5.80 -8.43 -4.72
C LEU A 184 -6.92 -8.35 -5.77
N ASP A 185 -8.04 -7.72 -5.39
CA ASP A 185 -9.16 -7.32 -6.24
C ASP A 185 -8.94 -5.93 -6.83
N ILE A 186 -9.53 -5.67 -8.00
CA ILE A 186 -9.25 -4.46 -8.79
C ILE A 186 -10.02 -3.24 -8.29
N ILE A 187 -10.92 -3.45 -7.33
CA ILE A 187 -11.87 -2.47 -6.83
C ILE A 187 -12.21 -2.81 -5.38
N TYR A 188 -12.31 -1.77 -4.55
CA TYR A 188 -12.68 -1.87 -3.14
C TYR A 188 -13.58 -0.71 -2.74
N ASP A 189 -14.39 -0.95 -1.71
CA ASP A 189 -14.89 0.14 -0.88
C ASP A 189 -13.89 0.40 0.23
N PHE A 190 -13.48 1.66 0.37
CA PHE A 190 -12.71 2.14 1.50
C PHE A 190 -13.64 2.84 2.48
N VAL A 191 -13.62 2.38 3.73
CA VAL A 191 -14.51 2.85 4.80
C VAL A 191 -13.69 3.52 5.89
N LYS A 192 -14.16 4.67 6.39
CA LYS A 192 -13.58 5.39 7.51
C LYS A 192 -14.67 5.62 8.55
N PHE A 193 -14.40 5.27 9.80
CA PHE A 193 -15.36 5.41 10.91
C PHE A 193 -15.18 6.74 11.66
N HIS A 194 -16.24 7.25 12.30
CA HIS A 194 -16.22 8.53 13.01
C HIS A 194 -15.13 8.63 14.10
N ASN A 195 -14.81 7.52 14.75
CA ASN A 195 -13.84 7.46 15.85
C ASN A 195 -12.44 7.02 15.40
N ASP A 196 -12.20 6.94 14.09
CA ASP A 196 -10.93 6.47 13.55
C ASP A 196 -10.37 7.41 12.47
N THR A 197 -9.05 7.36 12.32
CA THR A 197 -8.28 8.03 11.27
C THR A 197 -7.81 7.05 10.19
N ILE A 198 -8.05 5.76 10.40
CA ILE A 198 -7.66 4.67 9.51
C ILE A 198 -8.79 4.36 8.53
N TRP A 199 -8.41 3.96 7.32
CA TRP A 199 -9.31 3.41 6.32
C TRP A 199 -9.28 1.89 6.36
N TYR A 200 -10.44 1.28 6.21
CA TYR A 200 -10.68 -0.16 6.13
C TYR A 200 -11.17 -0.51 4.73
N ILE A 201 -11.02 -1.76 4.29
CA ILE A 201 -11.61 -2.21 3.03
C ILE A 201 -12.78 -3.16 3.27
N THR A 202 -13.79 -3.03 2.43
CA THR A 202 -14.91 -3.98 2.28
C THR A 202 -15.11 -4.29 0.81
N ASP A 203 -15.97 -5.27 0.53
CA ASP A 203 -16.48 -5.50 -0.82
C ASP A 203 -17.12 -4.23 -1.36
N PHE A 204 -16.95 -4.00 -2.66
CA PHE A 204 -17.43 -2.79 -3.33
C PHE A 204 -18.96 -2.78 -3.40
N SER A 205 -19.58 -1.65 -3.09
CA SER A 205 -21.04 -1.54 -2.98
C SER A 205 -21.73 -0.83 -4.14
N GLN A 206 -20.96 -0.30 -5.09
CA GLN A 206 -21.47 0.39 -6.26
C GLN A 206 -20.64 0.16 -7.52
N ASN A 207 -21.29 0.32 -8.67
CA ASN A 207 -20.64 0.28 -9.97
C ASN A 207 -19.92 1.61 -10.24
N ILE A 208 -18.63 1.55 -10.57
CA ILE A 208 -17.83 2.72 -10.98
C ILE A 208 -17.30 2.54 -12.42
N PRO A 209 -16.95 3.62 -13.13
CA PRO A 209 -16.28 3.51 -14.42
C PRO A 209 -14.86 2.94 -14.28
N TYR A 210 -14.36 2.30 -15.32
CA TYR A 210 -12.99 1.82 -15.39
C TYR A 210 -12.03 3.01 -15.42
N ASP A 211 -11.05 3.01 -14.51
CA ASP A 211 -10.09 4.11 -14.40
C ASP A 211 -8.93 3.90 -15.39
N TYR A 212 -9.08 4.47 -16.60
CA TYR A 212 -8.06 4.47 -17.64
C TYR A 212 -6.83 5.34 -17.31
N LYS A 213 -6.91 6.24 -16.32
CA LYS A 213 -5.75 7.03 -15.88
C LYS A 213 -4.86 6.18 -14.97
N LEU A 214 -5.47 5.47 -14.03
CA LEU A 214 -4.79 4.50 -13.18
C LEU A 214 -4.22 3.36 -14.02
N ASN A 215 -5.03 2.76 -14.88
CA ASN A 215 -4.66 1.58 -15.67
C ASN A 215 -4.01 1.93 -17.01
N LYS A 216 -3.34 3.09 -17.10
CA LYS A 216 -2.67 3.51 -18.33
C LYS A 216 -1.52 2.54 -18.64
N ASN A 217 -1.52 1.99 -19.86
CA ASN A 217 -0.52 1.03 -20.36
C ASN A 217 -0.59 -0.38 -19.73
N ARG A 218 -1.78 -0.80 -19.28
CA ARG A 218 -2.05 -2.22 -19.06
C ARG A 218 -2.12 -2.98 -20.40
#